data_AF-A0A0D3VHD5-F1
#
_entry.id   AF-A0A0D3VHD5-F1
#
_cell.length_a   1.000
_cell.length_b   1.000
_cell.length_c   1.000
_cell.angle_alpha   90.00
_cell.angle_beta   90.00
_cell.angle_gamma   90.00
#
_symmetry.space_group_name_H-M   'P 1'
#
loop_
_entity.id
_entity.type
_entity.pdbx_description
1 polymer ?
#
loop_
_entity_poly.entity_id
_entity_poly.type
_entity_poly.pdbx_seq_one_letter_code
_entity_poly.pdbx_strand_id
1 'polypeptide(L)' 'MAGLKTNLTPHSLRHTHVSLLAEAGVNLQDIMDRLGHKDDDTAKNVYLHVTKPKKKEASHKFRELMKNL' A
#
# COMPACT_ATOMS: atom_id res chain seq x y z
N MET A 1 21.35 20.02 9.11
CA MET A 1 20.02 20.17 8.46
C MET A 1 19.70 18.87 7.73
N ALA A 2 18.46 18.36 7.80
CA ALA A 2 18.12 17.00 7.37
C ALA A 2 18.04 16.76 5.83
N GLY A 3 18.46 17.71 4.99
CA GLY A 3 18.58 17.51 3.53
C GLY A 3 17.28 17.17 2.77
N LEU A 4 16.11 17.49 3.34
CA LEU A 4 14.82 17.11 2.76
C LEU A 4 14.47 17.96 1.52
N LYS A 5 13.82 17.34 0.52
CA LYS A 5 13.30 18.03 -0.67
C LYS A 5 12.33 19.13 -0.26
N THR A 6 12.42 20.27 -0.93
CA THR A 6 11.60 21.48 -0.70
C THR A 6 10.11 21.29 -1.00
N ASN A 7 9.71 20.19 -1.65
CA ASN A 7 8.33 19.89 -2.04
C ASN A 7 7.60 18.94 -1.06
N LEU A 8 8.06 18.88 0.20
CA LEU A 8 7.41 18.09 1.24
C LEU A 8 6.10 18.76 1.67
N THR A 9 4.97 18.09 1.43
CA THR A 9 3.64 18.57 1.83
C THR A 9 2.97 17.57 2.78
N PRO A 10 1.94 17.98 3.53
CA PRO A 10 1.12 17.05 4.31
C PRO A 10 0.56 15.89 3.46
N HIS A 11 0.23 16.16 2.19
CA HIS A 11 -0.20 15.13 1.25
C HIS A 11 0.93 14.12 0.98
N SER A 12 2.15 14.58 0.73
CA SER A 12 3.33 13.69 0.55
C SER A 12 3.58 12.80 1.76
N LEU A 13 3.40 13.32 2.98
CA LEU A 13 3.50 12.53 4.21
C LEU A 13 2.40 11.47 4.32
N ARG A 14 1.18 11.78 3.88
CA ARG A 14 0.06 10.83 3.83
C ARG A 14 0.35 9.67 2.87
N HIS A 15 0.96 9.95 1.72
CA HIS A 15 1.45 8.90 0.80
C HIS A 15 2.48 8.00 1.48
N THR A 16 3.51 8.57 2.10
CA THR A 16 4.52 7.80 2.83
C THR A 16 3.89 6.94 3.93
N HIS A 17 2.92 7.49 4.66
CA HIS A 17 2.20 6.76 5.71
C HIS A 17 1.43 5.56 5.16
N VAL A 18 0.68 5.72 4.06
CA VAL A 18 -0.04 4.62 3.38
C VAL A 18 0.95 3.55 2.91
N SER A 19 2.04 3.94 2.27
CA SER A 19 3.04 2.99 1.77
C SER A 19 3.60 2.12 2.89
N LEU A 20 3.97 2.72 4.03
CA LEU A 20 4.51 2.00 5.17
C LEU A 20 3.50 1.02 5.78
N LEU A 21 2.22 1.41 5.89
CA LEU A 21 1.16 0.52 6.38
C LEU A 21 0.91 -0.65 5.43
N ALA A 22 0.92 -0.39 4.12
CA ALA A 22 0.75 -1.44 3.10
C ALA A 22 1.94 -2.42 3.08
N GLU A 23 3.17 -1.93 3.25
CA GLU A 23 4.37 -2.76 3.38
C GLU A 23 4.28 -3.66 4.62
N ALA A 24 3.86 -3.08 5.76
CA ALA A 24 3.61 -3.78 7.01
C ALA A 24 2.45 -4.79 6.94
N GLY A 25 1.69 -4.84 5.84
CA GLY A 25 0.63 -5.81 5.62
C GLY A 25 -0.70 -5.45 6.27
N VAL A 26 -0.87 -4.20 6.70
CA VAL A 26 -2.17 -3.67 7.15
C VAL A 26 -3.14 -3.69 5.97
N ASN A 27 -4.39 -4.06 6.22
CA ASN A 27 -5.37 -4.16 5.14
C ASN A 27 -5.79 -2.76 4.66
N LEU A 28 -6.27 -2.67 3.41
CA LEU A 28 -6.67 -1.40 2.80
C LEU A 28 -7.84 -0.72 3.54
N GLN A 29 -8.78 -1.48 4.09
CA GLN A 29 -9.93 -0.92 4.81
C GLN A 29 -9.48 -0.19 6.08
N ASP A 30 -8.65 -0.83 6.90
CA ASP A 30 -8.08 -0.24 8.11
C ASP A 30 -7.27 1.02 7.80
N ILE A 31 -6.55 1.03 6.67
CA ILE A 31 -5.80 2.19 6.20
C ILE A 31 -6.76 3.34 5.83
N MET A 32 -7.84 3.05 5.09
CA MET A 32 -8.84 4.07 4.70
C MET A 32 -9.60 4.62 5.91
N ASP A 33 -9.97 3.77 6.85
CA ASP A 33 -10.66 4.15 8.09
C ASP A 33 -9.77 5.09 8.94
N ARG A 34 -8.47 4.78 9.05
CA ARG A 34 -7.49 5.63 9.75
C ARG A 34 -7.29 7.00 9.09
N LEU A 35 -7.53 7.09 7.78
CA LEU A 35 -7.32 8.28 6.96
C LEU A 35 -8.60 9.13 6.80
N GLY A 36 -9.76 8.61 7.21
CA GLY A 36 -11.03 9.31 7.26
C GLY A 36 -11.72 9.50 5.90
N HIS A 37 -11.70 8.48 5.03
CA HIS A 37 -12.33 8.38 3.69
C HIS A 37 -12.08 9.52 2.68
N LYS A 38 -11.35 10.57 3.06
CA LYS A 38 -11.18 11.79 2.27
C LYS A 38 -10.21 11.62 1.08
N ASP A 39 -9.43 10.55 1.05
CA ASP A 39 -8.43 10.26 0.02
C ASP A 39 -8.44 8.78 -0.41
N ASP A 40 -9.62 8.18 -0.53
CA ASP A 40 -9.76 6.76 -0.85
C ASP A 40 -9.03 6.36 -2.14
N ASP A 41 -9.13 7.17 -3.20
CA ASP A 41 -8.48 6.85 -4.48
C ASP A 41 -6.96 6.86 -4.38
N THR A 42 -6.41 7.82 -3.64
CA THR A 42 -4.96 7.91 -3.42
C THR A 42 -4.47 6.74 -2.58
N ALA A 43 -5.17 6.44 -1.48
CA ALA A 43 -4.84 5.31 -0.61
C ALA A 43 -4.91 3.97 -1.38
N LYS A 44 -5.96 3.77 -2.19
CA LYS A 44 -6.12 2.61 -3.07
C LYS A 44 -4.97 2.49 -4.07
N ASN A 45 -4.62 3.56 -4.76
CA ASN A 45 -3.56 3.55 -5.78
C ASN A 45 -2.19 3.21 -5.17
N VAL A 46 -1.83 3.84 -4.05
CA VAL A 46 -0.59 3.55 -3.33
C VAL A 46 -0.57 2.10 -2.83
N TYR A 47 -1.65 1.66 -2.18
CA TYR A 47 -1.77 0.30 -1.67
C TYR A 47 -1.63 -0.74 -2.78
N LEU A 48 -2.33 -0.56 -3.91
CA LEU A 48 -2.26 -1.46 -5.06
C LEU A 48 -0.84 -1.51 -5.65
N HIS A 49 -0.15 -0.38 -5.71
CA HIS A 49 1.22 -0.31 -6.19
C HIS A 49 2.17 -1.10 -5.27
N VAL A 50 2.12 -0.84 -3.96
CA VAL A 50 2.99 -1.47 -2.95
C VAL A 50 2.74 -2.97 -2.83
N THR A 51 1.47 -3.40 -2.92
CA THR A 51 1.09 -4.82 -2.75
C THR A 51 1.12 -5.64 -4.06
N LYS A 52 1.38 -5.01 -5.22
CA LYS A 52 1.47 -5.70 -6.51
C LYS A 52 2.41 -6.92 -6.52
N PRO A 53 3.61 -6.87 -5.90
CA PRO A 53 4.49 -8.05 -5.82
C PRO A 53 3.86 -9.17 -4.99
N LYS A 54 3.26 -8.83 -3.83
CA LYS A 54 2.56 -9.79 -2.96
C LYS A 54 1.39 -10.47 -3.69
N LYS A 55 0.63 -9.72 -4.51
CA LYS A 55 -0.42 -10.29 -5.38
C LYS A 55 0.12 -11.29 -6.39
N LYS A 56 1.26 -11.00 -7.03
CA LYS A 56 1.90 -11.92 -7.98
C LYS A 56 2.35 -13.21 -7.29
N GLU A 57 2.91 -13.09 -6.08
CA GLU A 57 3.30 -14.23 -5.25
C GLU A 57 2.09 -15.09 -4.86
N ALA A 58 0.99 -14.46 -4.43
CA ALA A 58 -0.25 -15.16 -4.09
C ALA A 58 -0.81 -15.94 -5.29
N SER A 59 -0.83 -15.32 -6.47
CA SER A 59 -1.23 -15.98 -7.72
C SER A 59 -0.33 -17.17 -8.06
N HIS A 60 0.99 -17.05 -7.88
CA HIS A 60 1.92 -18.14 -8.08
C HIS A 60 1.68 -19.29 -7.10
N LYS A 61 1.55 -18.99 -5.80
CA LYS A 61 1.26 -19.98 -4.75
C LYS A 61 -0.03 -20.75 -5.03
N PHE A 62 -1.08 -20.04 -5.44
CA PHE A 62 -2.34 -20.67 -5.84
C PHE A 62 -2.15 -21.62 -7.04
N ARG A 63 -1.40 -21.20 -8.06
CA ARG A 63 -1.09 -22.06 -9.22
C ARG A 63 -0.36 -23.34 -8.82
N GLU A 64 0.63 -23.25 -7.94
CA GLU A 64 1.37 -24.43 -7.49
C GLU A 64 0.51 -25.37 -6.64
N LEU A 65 -0.38 -24.83 -5.79
CA LEU A 65 -1.37 -25.63 -5.06
C LEU A 65 -2.29 -26.41 -6.02
N MET A 66 -2.75 -25.76 -7.08
CA MET A 66 -3.61 -26.39 -8.09
C MET A 66 -2.92 -27.43 -8.98
N LYS A 67 -1.58 -27.42 -9.09
CA LYS A 67 -0.83 -28.43 -9.85
C LYS A 67 -0.61 -29.73 -9.07
N ASN A 68 -0.68 -29.65 -7.74
CA ASN A 68 -0.45 -30.78 -6.84
C ASN A 68 -1.77 -31.48 -6.42
N LEU A 69 -2.89 -31.05 -6.99
CA LEU A 69 -4.21 -31.69 -6.94
C LEU A 69 -4.38 -32.55 -8.18
#